data_AF-A0A2A7U3R5-F1
#
_entry.id   AF-A0A2A7U3R5-F1
#
_cell.length_a   1.000
_cell.length_b   1.000
_cell.length_c   1.000
_cell.angle_alpha   90.00
_cell.angle_beta   90.00
_cell.angle_gamma   90.00
#
_symmetry.space_group_name_H-M   'P 1'
#
loop_
_entity.id
_entity.type
_entity.pdbx_description
1 polymer ?
#
loop_
_entity_poly.entity_id
_entity_poly.type
_entity_poly.pdbx_seq_one_letter_code
_entity_poly.pdbx_strand_id
1 'polypeptide(L)'
;MVPKSKIKNEYLERLAFVNDQLCYFQFADDEVRRIIDGLGDVNPLRTTPEIFSENPYSNRIRVRFEELLSFRKRAMTTSYGISISLGVEHLLYYLDDARELKLEISNASESPEKSDTPEARLENNFKQWGASINPAVFKTIKYFRLRRNHIVHARSALTSEFDRFLRNESHHLN
;
A
#
# COMPACT_ATOMS: atom_id res chain seq x y z
N MET A 1 -1.08 18.85 -30.62
CA MET A 1 -0.65 17.67 -29.83
C MET A 1 -0.64 18.07 -28.37
N VAL A 2 -1.49 17.49 -27.53
CA VAL A 2 -1.42 17.70 -26.08
C VAL A 2 -0.13 16.99 -25.62
N PRO A 3 0.82 17.68 -24.97
CA PRO A 3 2.04 17.03 -24.50
C PRO A 3 1.67 15.89 -23.56
N LYS A 4 2.21 14.68 -23.80
CA LYS A 4 2.09 13.57 -22.84
C LYS A 4 2.67 14.07 -21.51
N SER A 5 1.81 14.20 -20.51
CA SER A 5 2.20 14.66 -19.18
C SER A 5 3.26 13.72 -18.61
N LYS A 6 4.47 14.25 -18.35
CA LYS A 6 5.56 13.52 -17.69
C LYS A 6 5.16 13.03 -16.29
N ILE A 7 4.26 13.76 -15.62
CA ILE A 7 3.72 13.46 -14.29
C ILE A 7 3.11 12.05 -14.27
N LYS A 8 2.27 11.71 -15.25
CA LYS A 8 1.61 10.41 -15.30
C LYS A 8 2.60 9.25 -15.34
N ASN A 9 3.66 9.38 -16.15
CA ASN A 9 4.61 8.28 -16.34
C ASN A 9 5.42 8.01 -15.08
N GLU A 10 5.88 9.07 -14.39
CA GLU A 10 6.66 8.93 -13.16
C GLU A 10 5.88 8.19 -12.07
N TYR A 11 4.65 8.62 -11.76
CA TYR A 11 3.87 7.97 -10.70
C TYR A 11 3.42 6.56 -11.07
N LEU A 12 3.12 6.30 -12.33
CA LEU A 12 2.82 4.93 -12.78
C LEU A 12 4.03 4.01 -12.66
N GLU A 13 5.22 4.48 -13.00
CA GLU A 13 6.46 3.73 -12.82
C GLU A 13 6.73 3.45 -11.34
N ARG A 14 6.51 4.42 -10.45
CA ARG A 14 6.62 4.23 -9.00
C ARG A 14 5.61 3.20 -8.46
N LEU A 15 4.35 3.29 -8.88
CA LEU A 15 3.33 2.33 -8.48
C LEU A 15 3.61 0.93 -9.04
N ALA A 16 4.10 0.82 -10.27
CA ALA A 16 4.54 -0.43 -10.86
C ALA A 16 5.69 -1.04 -10.03
N PHE A 17 6.68 -0.22 -9.66
CA PHE A 17 7.78 -0.68 -8.80
C PHE A 17 7.29 -1.19 -7.43
N VAL A 18 6.35 -0.48 -6.78
CA VAL A 18 5.74 -0.94 -5.53
C VAL A 18 5.02 -2.28 -5.72
N ASN A 19 4.30 -2.44 -6.82
CA ASN A 19 3.64 -3.70 -7.15
C ASN A 19 4.65 -4.83 -7.40
N ASP A 20 5.72 -4.57 -8.15
CA ASP A 20 6.77 -5.56 -8.43
C ASP A 20 7.48 -6.00 -7.15
N GLN A 21 7.74 -5.08 -6.21
CA GLN A 21 8.26 -5.42 -4.89
C GLN A 21 7.30 -6.35 -4.13
N LEU A 22 6.00 -6.08 -4.19
CA LEU A 22 4.98 -6.92 -3.56
C LEU A 22 4.97 -8.34 -4.14
N CYS A 23 4.95 -8.43 -5.46
CA CYS A 23 4.99 -9.70 -6.18
C CYS A 23 6.29 -10.47 -5.90
N TYR A 24 7.43 -9.78 -5.83
CA TYR A 24 8.70 -10.38 -5.47
C TYR A 24 8.68 -10.95 -4.04
N PHE A 25 8.14 -10.20 -3.07
CA PHE A 25 8.00 -10.71 -1.71
C PHE A 25 7.09 -11.93 -1.64
N GLN A 26 5.97 -11.94 -2.37
CA GLN A 26 5.07 -13.09 -2.48
C GLN A 26 5.77 -14.33 -3.02
N PHE A 27 6.45 -14.15 -4.15
CA PHE A 27 7.25 -15.20 -4.76
C PHE A 27 8.30 -15.76 -3.78
N ALA A 28 9.09 -14.88 -3.14
CA ALA A 28 10.12 -15.31 -2.19
C ALA A 28 9.54 -15.98 -0.94
N ASP A 29 8.41 -15.49 -0.42
CA ASP A 29 7.72 -16.06 0.73
C ASP A 29 7.24 -17.49 0.44
N ASP A 30 6.69 -17.72 -0.74
CA ASP A 30 6.27 -19.05 -1.21
C ASP A 30 7.46 -20.01 -1.37
N GLU A 31 8.58 -19.56 -1.97
CA GLU A 31 9.80 -20.37 -2.06
C GLU A 31 10.35 -20.76 -0.69
N VAL A 32 10.45 -19.80 0.23
CA VAL A 32 10.94 -20.04 1.58
C VAL A 32 10.05 -21.05 2.31
N ARG A 33 8.73 -20.97 2.11
CA ARG A 33 7.81 -21.96 2.68
C ARG A 33 8.08 -23.36 2.17
N ARG A 34 8.26 -23.53 0.85
CA ARG A 34 8.59 -24.82 0.27
C ARG A 34 9.89 -25.41 0.84
N ILE A 35 10.90 -24.57 1.05
CA ILE A 35 12.15 -24.98 1.69
C ILE A 35 11.91 -25.44 3.13
N ILE A 36 11.21 -24.63 3.93
CA ILE A 36 10.92 -24.95 5.34
C ILE A 36 10.12 -26.26 5.47
N ASP A 37 9.05 -26.39 4.68
CA ASP A 37 8.19 -27.58 4.67
C ASP A 37 8.98 -28.84 4.23
N GLY A 38 10.05 -28.67 3.43
CA GLY A 38 10.92 -29.75 2.96
C GLY A 38 12.06 -30.16 3.93
N LEU A 39 12.24 -29.48 5.07
CA LEU A 39 13.33 -29.79 6.01
C LEU A 39 13.12 -31.07 6.83
N GLY A 40 11.91 -31.64 6.83
CA GLY A 40 11.57 -32.83 7.61
C GLY A 40 11.56 -32.59 9.13
N ASP A 41 11.90 -33.61 9.92
CA ASP A 41 11.90 -33.54 11.39
C ASP A 41 13.12 -32.77 11.93
N VAL A 42 13.01 -31.45 11.94
CA VAL A 42 13.97 -30.56 12.60
C VAL A 42 13.59 -30.42 14.07
N ASN A 43 14.59 -30.52 14.96
CA ASN A 43 14.38 -30.25 16.39
C ASN A 43 13.79 -28.83 16.58
N PRO A 44 12.60 -28.70 17.21
CA PRO A 44 11.87 -27.43 17.31
C PRO A 44 12.64 -26.32 18.03
N LEU A 45 13.58 -26.70 18.91
CA LEU A 45 14.40 -25.78 19.70
C LEU A 45 15.62 -25.24 18.93
N ARG A 46 15.99 -25.87 17.81
CA ARG A 46 17.10 -25.37 17.00
C ARG A 46 16.78 -23.99 16.46
N THR A 47 17.80 -23.15 16.45
CA THR A 47 17.66 -21.79 15.96
C THR A 47 17.98 -21.71 14.46
N THR A 48 17.47 -20.68 13.82
CA THR A 48 17.74 -20.35 12.40
C THR A 48 19.24 -20.31 12.03
N PRO A 49 20.20 -19.79 12.83
CA PRO A 49 21.63 -19.96 12.55
C PRO A 49 22.10 -21.40 12.48
N GLU A 50 21.56 -22.25 13.34
CA GLU A 50 21.94 -23.66 13.39
C GLU A 50 21.37 -24.42 12.19
N ILE A 51 20.20 -24.02 11.70
CA ILE A 51 19.49 -24.70 10.59
C ILE A 51 19.97 -24.17 9.24
N PHE A 52 20.20 -22.86 9.12
CA PHE A 52 20.62 -22.17 7.91
C PHE A 52 21.99 -21.51 8.10
N SER A 53 23.01 -22.34 8.35
CA SER A 53 24.38 -21.87 8.63
C SER A 53 25.00 -21.06 7.50
N GLU A 54 24.68 -21.42 6.26
CA GLU A 54 25.18 -20.76 5.05
C GLU A 54 24.47 -19.43 4.76
N ASN A 55 23.35 -19.14 5.44
CA ASN A 55 22.65 -17.88 5.24
C ASN A 55 23.28 -16.78 6.11
N PRO A 56 23.89 -15.73 5.53
CA PRO A 56 24.60 -14.69 6.30
C PRO A 56 23.68 -13.87 7.21
N TYR A 57 22.37 -13.91 7.00
CA TYR A 57 21.37 -13.20 7.80
C TYR A 57 20.74 -14.06 8.89
N SER A 58 21.01 -15.37 8.94
CA SER A 58 20.42 -16.28 9.95
C SER A 58 20.74 -15.83 11.38
N ASN A 59 21.94 -15.31 11.60
CA ASN A 59 22.39 -14.72 12.86
C ASN A 59 21.60 -13.47 13.29
N ARG A 60 21.00 -12.74 12.34
CA ARG A 60 20.19 -11.55 12.63
C ARG A 60 18.75 -11.88 12.97
N ILE A 61 18.25 -13.01 12.46
CA ILE A 61 16.87 -13.48 12.66
C ILE A 61 16.94 -14.72 13.53
N ARG A 62 17.43 -14.60 14.77
CA ARG A 62 17.64 -15.75 15.67
C ARG A 62 16.32 -16.18 16.33
N VAL A 63 15.57 -17.02 15.62
CA VAL A 63 14.28 -17.57 16.09
C VAL A 63 14.37 -19.10 16.16
N ARG A 64 13.58 -19.71 17.04
CA ARG A 64 13.45 -21.17 17.08
C ARG A 64 12.67 -21.68 15.86
N PHE A 65 12.93 -22.91 15.46
CA PHE A 65 12.25 -23.52 14.32
C PHE A 65 10.73 -23.55 14.49
N GLU A 66 10.26 -23.88 15.70
CA GLU A 66 8.81 -23.87 16.01
C GLU A 66 8.15 -22.50 15.87
N GLU A 67 8.92 -21.42 16.01
CA GLU A 67 8.43 -20.03 15.90
C GLU A 67 8.58 -19.47 14.48
N LEU A 68 9.37 -20.12 13.62
CA LEU A 68 9.81 -19.60 12.32
C LEU A 68 8.63 -19.31 11.38
N LEU A 69 7.63 -20.19 11.31
CA LEU A 69 6.44 -19.98 10.48
C LEU A 69 5.62 -18.76 10.95
N SER A 70 5.51 -18.59 12.27
CA SER A 70 4.81 -17.43 12.85
C SER A 70 5.57 -16.13 12.59
N PHE A 71 6.91 -16.18 12.69
CA PHE A 71 7.79 -15.05 12.38
C PHE A 71 7.67 -14.65 10.91
N ARG A 72 7.75 -15.61 9.98
CA ARG A 72 7.55 -15.41 8.53
C ARG A 72 6.23 -14.72 8.25
N LYS A 73 5.12 -15.22 8.81
CA LYS A 73 3.78 -14.61 8.63
C LYS A 73 3.71 -13.16 9.12
N ARG A 74 4.35 -12.83 10.24
CA ARG A 74 4.43 -11.46 10.76
C ARG A 74 5.26 -10.57 9.83
N ALA A 75 6.46 -11.02 9.45
CA ALA A 75 7.33 -10.29 8.54
C ALA A 75 6.63 -10.00 7.21
N MET A 76 5.94 -10.99 6.65
CA MET A 76 5.19 -10.85 5.41
C MET A 76 4.05 -9.84 5.53
N THR A 77 3.27 -9.91 6.62
CA THR A 77 2.23 -8.91 6.93
C THR A 77 2.79 -7.49 7.00
N THR A 78 3.96 -7.32 7.63
CA THR A 78 4.64 -6.02 7.69
C THR A 78 5.05 -5.52 6.30
N SER A 79 5.67 -6.37 5.46
CA SER A 79 6.06 -6.00 4.10
C SER A 79 4.86 -5.61 3.22
N TYR A 80 3.75 -6.35 3.32
CA TYR A 80 2.49 -5.96 2.69
C TYR A 80 2.01 -4.59 3.15
N GLY A 81 2.07 -4.35 4.47
CA GLY A 81 1.65 -3.09 5.07
C GLY A 81 2.47 -1.89 4.56
N ILE A 82 3.79 -2.05 4.46
CA ILE A 82 4.69 -1.03 3.91
C ILE A 82 4.36 -0.76 2.45
N SER A 83 4.17 -1.81 1.64
CA SER A 83 3.88 -1.70 0.21
C SER A 83 2.56 -0.96 -0.04
N ILE A 84 1.50 -1.31 0.68
CA ILE A 84 0.22 -0.60 0.61
C ILE A 84 0.41 0.86 0.99
N SER A 85 1.11 1.12 2.11
CA SER A 85 1.30 2.50 2.59
C SER A 85 2.02 3.36 1.55
N LEU A 86 3.12 2.86 0.98
CA LEU A 86 3.90 3.57 -0.03
C LEU A 86 3.11 3.76 -1.33
N GLY A 87 2.35 2.75 -1.77
CA GLY A 87 1.47 2.86 -2.93
C GLY A 87 0.41 3.96 -2.76
N VAL A 88 -0.17 4.07 -1.56
CA VAL A 88 -1.11 5.16 -1.25
C VAL A 88 -0.44 6.52 -1.25
N GLU A 89 0.77 6.66 -0.73
CA GLU A 89 1.49 7.95 -0.80
C GLU A 89 1.75 8.38 -2.24
N HIS A 90 2.25 7.48 -3.10
CA HIS A 90 2.46 7.80 -4.52
C HIS A 90 1.16 8.20 -5.24
N LEU A 91 0.03 7.56 -4.89
CA LEU A 91 -1.27 7.97 -5.40
C LEU A 91 -1.64 9.39 -4.94
N LEU A 92 -1.45 9.71 -3.65
CA LEU A 92 -1.77 11.03 -3.12
C LEU A 92 -0.90 12.13 -3.73
N TYR A 93 0.41 11.89 -3.88
CA TYR A 93 1.32 12.82 -4.56
C TYR A 93 0.93 13.03 -6.03
N TYR A 94 0.58 11.97 -6.76
CA TYR A 94 0.07 12.10 -8.13
C TYR A 94 -1.16 13.02 -8.21
N LEU A 95 -2.10 12.88 -7.26
CA LEU A 95 -3.31 13.69 -7.23
C LEU A 95 -3.01 15.15 -6.95
N ASP A 96 -2.08 15.43 -6.05
CA ASP A 96 -1.66 16.79 -5.71
C ASP A 96 -0.90 17.44 -6.88
N ASP A 97 0.05 16.75 -7.52
CA ASP A 97 0.76 17.26 -8.70
C ASP A 97 -0.17 17.50 -9.90
N ALA A 98 -1.13 16.59 -10.12
CA ALA A 98 -2.12 16.74 -11.17
C ALA A 98 -3.00 17.98 -10.93
N ARG A 99 -3.29 18.30 -9.66
CA ARG A 99 -4.01 19.52 -9.28
C ARG A 99 -3.17 20.76 -9.55
N GLU A 100 -1.91 20.77 -9.11
CA GLU A 100 -1.00 21.91 -9.31
C GLU A 100 -0.84 22.23 -10.80
N LEU A 101 -0.60 21.23 -11.64
CA LEU A 101 -0.53 21.41 -13.09
C LEU A 101 -1.83 22.00 -13.66
N LYS A 102 -2.99 21.59 -13.14
CA LYS A 102 -4.28 22.10 -13.62
C LYS A 102 -4.43 23.59 -13.28
N LEU A 103 -4.04 24.01 -12.07
CA LEU A 103 -4.08 25.41 -11.64
C LEU A 103 -3.14 26.29 -12.46
N GLU A 104 -1.94 25.78 -12.77
CA GLU A 104 -0.98 26.46 -13.66
C GLU A 104 -1.58 26.67 -15.06
N ILE A 105 -2.21 25.64 -15.63
CA ILE A 105 -2.80 25.74 -16.99
C ILE A 105 -4.00 26.68 -17.01
N SER A 106 -4.83 26.70 -15.98
CA SER A 106 -6.05 27.52 -15.95
C SER A 106 -5.80 28.97 -15.53
N ASN A 107 -4.58 29.34 -15.10
CA ASN A 107 -4.28 30.60 -14.42
C ASN A 107 -5.28 30.90 -13.28
N ALA A 108 -5.83 29.85 -12.66
CA ALA A 108 -6.80 29.98 -11.59
C ALA A 108 -6.09 29.94 -10.24
N SER A 109 -6.51 30.79 -9.31
CA SER A 109 -6.18 30.60 -7.89
C SER A 109 -7.34 29.87 -7.22
N GLU A 110 -7.10 28.69 -6.67
CA GLU A 110 -8.05 28.08 -5.74
C GLU A 110 -7.93 28.77 -4.38
N SER A 111 -9.07 29.19 -3.82
CA SER A 111 -9.17 29.40 -2.37
C SER A 111 -8.95 28.06 -1.68
N PRO A 112 -8.13 27.98 -0.60
CA PRO A 112 -7.88 26.73 0.10
C PRO A 112 -9.20 26.23 0.72
N GLU A 113 -9.88 25.32 0.04
CA GLU A 113 -11.01 24.62 0.64
C GLU A 113 -10.49 23.72 1.76
N LYS A 114 -11.00 23.95 2.97
CA LYS A 114 -10.81 23.10 4.14
C LYS A 114 -11.66 21.83 4.02
N SER A 115 -11.52 21.04 2.96
CA SER A 115 -12.00 19.66 3.04
C SER A 115 -10.97 18.85 3.84
N ASP A 116 -11.43 18.09 4.84
CA ASP A 116 -10.53 17.37 5.75
C ASP A 116 -9.81 16.18 5.10
N THR A 117 -10.25 15.70 3.92
CA THR A 117 -9.66 14.51 3.29
C THR A 117 -9.25 14.70 1.83
N PRO A 118 -8.17 14.05 1.36
CA PRO A 118 -7.69 14.18 -0.02
C PRO A 118 -8.73 13.82 -1.08
N GLU A 119 -9.54 12.78 -0.86
CA GLU A 119 -10.58 12.37 -1.79
C GLU A 119 -11.72 13.41 -1.93
N ALA A 120 -12.09 14.09 -0.84
CA ALA A 120 -13.13 15.11 -0.85
C ALA A 120 -12.64 16.37 -1.58
N ARG A 121 -11.38 16.75 -1.33
CA ARG A 121 -10.70 17.84 -2.06
C ARG A 121 -10.69 17.56 -3.54
N LEU A 122 -10.29 16.35 -3.94
CA LEU A 122 -10.26 15.96 -5.34
C LEU A 122 -11.65 16.01 -5.97
N GLU A 123 -12.67 15.47 -5.30
CA GLU A 123 -14.05 15.49 -5.79
C GLU A 123 -14.56 16.92 -6.04
N ASN A 124 -14.29 17.84 -5.12
CA ASN A 124 -14.65 19.25 -5.27
C ASN A 124 -13.92 19.90 -6.44
N ASN A 125 -12.61 19.65 -6.58
CA ASN A 125 -11.82 20.20 -7.69
C ASN A 125 -12.38 19.75 -9.04
N PHE A 126 -12.70 18.47 -9.20
CA PHE A 126 -13.32 17.96 -10.44
C PHE A 126 -14.66 18.63 -10.73
N LYS A 127 -15.50 18.84 -9.71
CA LYS A 127 -16.77 19.59 -9.86
C LYS A 127 -16.52 21.04 -10.31
N GLN A 128 -15.58 21.74 -9.68
CA GLN A 128 -15.22 23.12 -10.05
C GLN A 128 -14.66 23.21 -11.46
N TRP A 129 -13.88 22.22 -11.90
CA TRP A 129 -13.33 22.15 -13.25
C TRP A 129 -14.35 21.72 -14.32
N GLY A 130 -15.60 21.43 -13.93
CA GLY A 130 -16.64 20.93 -14.84
C GLY A 130 -16.34 19.54 -15.42
N ALA A 131 -15.48 18.77 -14.75
CA ALA A 131 -15.06 17.45 -15.20
C ALA A 131 -15.83 16.37 -14.42
N SER A 132 -16.40 15.40 -15.14
CA SER A 132 -17.06 14.23 -14.55
C SER A 132 -16.08 13.07 -14.46
N ILE A 133 -15.97 12.48 -13.27
CA ILE A 133 -15.19 11.26 -13.02
C ILE A 133 -16.09 10.24 -12.33
N ASN A 134 -15.83 8.95 -12.58
CA ASN A 134 -16.58 7.87 -11.96
C ASN A 134 -16.46 7.98 -10.41
N PRO A 135 -17.59 8.10 -9.67
CA PRO A 135 -17.57 8.20 -8.21
C PRO A 135 -16.87 7.02 -7.51
N ALA A 136 -16.80 5.85 -8.15
CA ALA A 136 -16.06 4.70 -7.65
C ALA A 136 -14.57 5.00 -7.43
N VAL A 137 -13.99 5.92 -8.20
CA VAL A 137 -12.58 6.35 -8.03
C VAL A 137 -12.35 6.99 -6.67
N PHE A 138 -13.23 7.90 -6.24
CA PHE A 138 -13.12 8.55 -4.93
C PHE A 138 -13.29 7.54 -3.79
N LYS A 139 -14.20 6.58 -3.95
CA LYS A 139 -14.38 5.48 -3.00
C LYS A 139 -13.12 4.61 -2.91
N THR A 140 -12.49 4.29 -4.03
CA THR A 140 -11.22 3.56 -4.06
C THR A 140 -10.09 4.33 -3.35
N ILE A 141 -9.96 5.63 -3.59
CA ILE A 141 -8.97 6.47 -2.88
C ILE A 141 -9.25 6.48 -1.36
N LYS A 142 -10.51 6.67 -0.96
CA LYS A 142 -10.94 6.62 0.45
C LYS A 142 -10.63 5.28 1.11
N TYR A 143 -10.95 4.18 0.43
CA TYR A 143 -10.62 2.83 0.90
C TYR A 143 -9.13 2.67 1.15
N PHE A 144 -8.30 3.08 0.18
CA PHE A 144 -6.85 2.99 0.29
C PHE A 144 -6.31 3.86 1.43
N ARG A 145 -6.79 5.10 1.59
CA ARG A 145 -6.45 5.96 2.74
C ARG A 145 -6.80 5.28 4.06
N LEU A 146 -8.02 4.77 4.21
CA LEU A 146 -8.48 4.14 5.46
C LEU A 146 -7.71 2.87 5.79
N ARG A 147 -7.42 2.05 4.77
CA ARG A 147 -6.60 0.85 4.91
C ARG A 147 -5.16 1.19 5.30
N ARG A 148 -4.53 2.17 4.63
CA ARG A 148 -3.21 2.69 5.00
C ARG A 148 -3.19 3.17 6.45
N ASN A 149 -4.19 3.95 6.87
CA ASN A 149 -4.27 4.46 8.24
C ASN A 149 -4.40 3.33 9.26
N HIS A 150 -5.19 2.29 8.98
CA HIS A 150 -5.31 1.12 9.84
C HIS A 150 -3.95 0.41 10.02
N ILE A 151 -3.21 0.24 8.91
CA ILE A 151 -1.89 -0.40 8.88
C ILE A 151 -0.84 0.44 9.62
N VAL A 152 -0.66 1.71 9.23
CA VAL A 152 0.41 2.59 9.75
C VAL A 152 0.25 2.83 11.26
N HIS A 153 -0.99 2.93 11.75
CA HIS A 153 -1.25 3.09 13.17
C HIS A 153 -1.27 1.76 13.95
N ALA A 154 -0.91 0.63 13.32
CA ALA A 154 -0.88 -0.70 13.93
C ALA A 154 -2.15 -1.01 14.74
N ARG A 155 -3.33 -0.61 14.24
CA ARG A 155 -4.57 -0.70 15.01
C ARG A 155 -5.01 -2.16 15.10
N SER A 156 -5.33 -2.61 16.31
CA SER A 156 -5.91 -3.94 16.54
C SER A 156 -7.37 -4.05 16.10
N ALA A 157 -8.07 -2.91 15.94
CA ALA A 157 -9.45 -2.84 15.52
C ALA A 157 -9.67 -1.79 14.42
N LEU A 158 -10.73 -1.97 13.62
CA LEU A 158 -11.16 -0.98 12.64
C LEU A 158 -11.67 0.29 13.36
N THR A 159 -11.44 1.45 12.76
CA THR A 159 -12.09 2.68 13.20
C THR A 159 -13.57 2.65 12.79
N SER A 160 -14.43 3.39 13.50
CA SER A 160 -15.85 3.49 13.14
C SER A 160 -16.06 4.00 11.71
N GLU A 161 -15.18 4.90 11.24
CA GLU A 161 -15.20 5.37 9.85
C GLU A 161 -14.90 4.23 8.86
N PHE A 162 -13.89 3.41 9.15
CA PHE A 162 -13.48 2.35 8.24
C PHE A 162 -14.47 1.19 8.24
N ASP A 163 -14.96 0.75 9.40
CA ASP A 163 -16.00 -0.28 9.50
C ASP A 163 -17.28 0.14 8.76
N ARG A 164 -17.74 1.38 8.97
CA ARG A 164 -18.89 1.93 8.24
C ARG A 164 -18.67 1.94 6.73
N PHE A 165 -17.48 2.35 6.27
CA PHE A 165 -17.13 2.34 4.85
C PHE A 165 -17.20 0.92 4.28
N LEU A 166 -16.63 -0.07 4.98
CA LEU A 166 -16.64 -1.46 4.53
C LEU A 166 -18.05 -2.02 4.39
N ARG A 167 -18.95 -1.71 5.34
CA ARG A 167 -20.33 -2.20 5.32
C ARG A 167 -21.20 -1.58 4.22
N ASN A 168 -20.96 -0.31 3.91
CA ASN A 168 -21.92 0.48 3.13
C ASN A 168 -21.40 0.90 1.74
N GLU A 169 -20.09 1.00 1.56
CA GLU A 169 -19.50 1.65 0.38
C GLU A 169 -18.55 0.72 -0.41
N SER A 170 -18.08 -0.39 0.19
CA SER A 170 -17.05 -1.27 -0.41
C SER A 170 -17.49 -2.04 -1.66
N HIS A 171 -18.80 -2.26 -1.85
CA HIS A 171 -19.33 -2.92 -3.05
C HIS A 171 -19.22 -2.07 -4.33
N HIS A 172 -18.80 -0.82 -4.20
CA HIS A 172 -18.68 0.15 -5.29
C HIS A 172 -17.25 0.65 -5.49
N LEU A 173 -16.27 -0.18 -5.12
CA LEU A 173 -14.86 0.06 -5.44
C LEU A 173 -14.62 -0.24 -6.93
N ASN A 174 -13.73 0.55 -7.55
CA ASN A 174 -13.26 0.38 -8.92
C ASN A 174 -12.08 -0.58 -8.98
#